data_AF-W1YAF2-F1
#
_entry.id   AF-W1YAF2-F1
#
_cell.length_a   1.000
_cell.length_b   1.000
_cell.length_c   1.000
_cell.angle_alpha   90.00
_cell.angle_beta   90.00
_cell.angle_gamma   90.00
#
_symmetry.space_group_name_H-M   'P 1'
#
loop_
_entity.id
_entity.type
_entity.pdbx_description
1 polymer ?
#
loop_
_entity_poly.entity_id
_entity_poly.type
_entity_poly.pdbx_seq_one_letter_code
_entity_poly.pdbx_strand_id
1 'polypeptide(L)'
;MDGGTATGVDKKAGGKLIVSTNALEVSGTNSKGQFSIKDGVSKNYELDDGSGLIVMEDTQAIDTILDEHATMQSLGKDTGTRVQANAVYDLGRSDQNGS
;
A
#
# COMPACT_ATOMS: atom_id res chain seq x y z
N MET A 1 -15.86 -1.54 12.34
CA MET A 1 -15.06 -1.56 11.10
C MET A 1 -15.10 -2.99 10.62
N ASP A 2 -15.80 -3.27 9.53
CA ASP A 2 -15.66 -4.55 8.84
C ASP A 2 -14.42 -4.43 7.95
N GLY A 3 -13.29 -4.91 8.46
CA GLY A 3 -12.02 -4.99 7.73
C GLY A 3 -11.48 -6.41 7.79
N GLY A 4 -10.94 -6.90 6.67
CA GLY A 4 -10.32 -8.24 6.63
C GLY A 4 -9.03 -8.30 7.43
N THR A 5 -8.67 -9.50 7.90
CA THR A 5 -7.37 -9.80 8.51
C THR A 5 -6.62 -10.84 7.69
N ALA A 6 -5.35 -10.58 7.38
CA ALA A 6 -4.44 -11.53 6.74
C ALA A 6 -3.04 -11.43 7.35
N THR A 7 -2.69 -12.36 8.24
CA THR A 7 -1.40 -12.36 8.95
C THR A 7 -0.51 -13.52 8.50
N GLY A 8 0.80 -13.36 8.65
CA GLY A 8 1.76 -14.38 8.20
C GLY A 8 1.85 -14.49 6.67
N VAL A 9 1.54 -13.42 5.95
CA VAL A 9 1.61 -13.40 4.48
C VAL A 9 3.07 -13.52 4.04
N ASP A 10 3.40 -14.62 3.37
CA ASP A 10 4.68 -14.82 2.71
C ASP A 10 4.56 -14.40 1.24
N LYS A 11 4.82 -13.13 0.95
CA LYS A 11 4.67 -12.58 -0.40
C LYS A 11 5.86 -12.99 -1.27
N LYS A 12 5.67 -14.05 -2.06
CA LYS A 12 6.64 -14.48 -3.08
C LYS A 12 6.58 -13.60 -4.33
N ALA A 13 7.67 -13.57 -5.09
CA ALA A 13 7.74 -12.85 -6.36
C ALA A 13 6.65 -13.31 -7.33
N GLY A 14 5.91 -12.35 -7.91
CA GLY A 14 4.77 -12.61 -8.79
C GLY A 14 3.47 -12.93 -8.07
N GLY A 15 3.49 -13.00 -6.73
CA GLY A 15 2.29 -13.13 -5.90
C GLY A 15 1.56 -11.79 -5.80
N LYS A 16 0.32 -11.75 -6.30
CA LYS A 16 -0.50 -10.54 -6.33
C LYS A 16 -1.25 -10.36 -5.02
N LEU A 17 -1.11 -9.20 -4.40
CA LEU A 17 -1.90 -8.79 -3.23
C LEU A 17 -2.49 -7.41 -3.48
N ILE A 18 -3.82 -7.32 -3.37
CA ILE A 18 -4.58 -6.07 -3.53
C ILE A 18 -5.24 -5.76 -2.20
N VAL A 19 -4.94 -4.60 -1.65
CA VAL A 19 -5.32 -4.23 -0.28
C VAL A 19 -5.60 -2.73 -0.17
N SER A 20 -6.40 -2.34 0.83
CA SER A 20 -6.57 -0.95 1.24
C SER A 20 -6.14 -0.75 2.68
N THR A 21 -5.82 0.48 3.04
CA THR A 21 -5.46 0.86 4.43
C THR A 21 -6.60 0.75 5.44
N ASN A 22 -7.83 0.48 4.98
CA ASN A 22 -8.98 0.16 5.84
C ASN A 22 -9.04 -1.33 6.28
N ALA A 23 -8.09 -2.16 5.82
CA ALA A 23 -7.95 -3.52 6.35
C ALA A 23 -7.72 -3.47 7.88
N LEU A 24 -8.25 -4.47 8.60
CA LEU A 24 -8.08 -4.53 10.05
C LEU A 24 -6.62 -4.82 10.40
N GLU A 25 -6.04 -5.82 9.75
CA GLU A 25 -4.63 -6.11 9.82
C GLU A 25 -4.17 -6.90 8.59
N VAL A 26 -3.10 -6.46 7.94
CA VAL A 26 -2.33 -7.29 7.01
C VAL A 26 -0.88 -7.26 7.44
N SER A 27 -0.25 -8.41 7.66
CA SER A 27 1.14 -8.45 8.08
C SER A 27 1.86 -9.67 7.51
N GLY A 28 3.15 -9.49 7.22
CA GLY A 28 3.92 -10.51 6.53
C GLY A 28 5.34 -10.08 6.21
N THR A 29 5.97 -10.81 5.30
CA THR A 29 7.32 -10.52 4.80
C THR A 29 7.33 -10.37 3.28
N ASN A 30 8.18 -9.48 2.79
CA ASN A 30 8.50 -9.28 1.38
C ASN A 30 10.04 -9.25 1.17
N SER A 31 10.52 -8.87 -0.01
CA SER A 31 11.96 -8.88 -0.31
C SER A 31 12.77 -7.87 0.51
N LYS A 32 12.09 -6.88 1.12
CA LYS A 32 12.66 -5.81 1.94
C LYS A 32 12.47 -6.03 3.45
N GLY A 33 11.90 -7.16 3.86
CA GLY A 33 11.67 -7.51 5.26
C GLY A 33 10.19 -7.52 5.65
N GLN A 34 9.88 -7.13 6.88
CA GLN A 34 8.50 -7.14 7.37
C GLN A 34 7.70 -5.98 6.78
N PHE A 35 6.45 -6.26 6.41
CA PHE A 35 5.46 -5.24 6.04
C PHE A 35 4.22 -5.35 6.92
N SER A 36 3.48 -4.25 7.04
CA SER A 36 2.25 -4.20 7.83
C SER A 36 1.26 -3.19 7.27
N ILE A 37 -0.03 -3.48 7.37
CA ILE A 37 -1.15 -2.56 7.23
C ILE A 37 -2.00 -2.73 8.48
N LYS A 38 -2.01 -1.72 9.34
CA LYS A 38 -2.74 -1.77 10.61
C LYS A 38 -3.05 -0.34 11.06
N ASP A 39 -4.21 -0.14 11.68
CA ASP A 39 -4.64 1.14 12.23
C ASP A 39 -4.55 2.29 11.20
N GLY A 40 -4.90 2.02 9.93
CA GLY A 40 -4.82 3.00 8.86
C GLY A 40 -3.40 3.32 8.38
N VAL A 41 -2.39 2.52 8.73
CA VAL A 41 -1.00 2.76 8.32
C VAL A 41 -0.45 1.56 7.56
N SER A 42 -0.10 1.76 6.28
CA SER A 42 0.70 0.84 5.49
C SER A 42 2.18 1.17 5.64
N LYS A 43 3.03 0.17 5.94
CA LYS A 43 4.48 0.33 6.10
C LYS A 43 5.23 -0.71 5.29
N ASN A 44 6.26 -0.26 4.56
CA ASN A 44 7.21 -1.10 3.83
C ASN A 44 6.52 -2.08 2.86
N TYR A 45 5.40 -1.67 2.26
CA TYR A 45 4.65 -2.54 1.36
C TYR A 45 5.26 -2.51 -0.05
N GLU A 46 5.77 -3.66 -0.48
CA GLU A 46 6.34 -3.90 -1.81
C GLU A 46 5.26 -4.48 -2.73
N LEU A 47 4.87 -3.67 -3.71
CA LEU A 47 3.92 -4.02 -4.77
C LEU A 47 4.71 -4.47 -5.99
N ASP A 48 4.48 -5.71 -6.44
CA ASP A 48 5.02 -6.25 -7.70
C ASP A 48 3.93 -6.28 -8.79
N ASP A 49 4.27 -6.84 -9.96
CA ASP A 49 3.38 -6.93 -11.12
C ASP A 49 1.94 -7.34 -10.73
N GLY A 50 0.99 -6.44 -10.94
CA GLY A 50 -0.44 -6.63 -10.66
C GLY A 50 -0.85 -6.63 -9.18
N SER A 51 0.06 -6.31 -8.25
CA SER A 51 -0.30 -5.96 -6.87
C SER A 51 -0.87 -4.54 -6.80
N GLY A 52 -1.71 -4.29 -5.79
CA GLY A 52 -2.42 -3.02 -5.63
C GLY A 52 -2.46 -2.51 -4.20
N LEU A 53 -2.30 -1.20 -4.01
CA LEU A 53 -2.58 -0.51 -2.75
C LEU A 53 -3.54 0.67 -2.98
N ILE A 54 -4.61 0.74 -2.19
CA ILE A 54 -5.44 1.93 -2.07
C ILE A 54 -5.18 2.56 -0.69
N VAL A 55 -4.57 3.76 -0.68
CA VAL A 55 -4.43 4.56 0.54
C VAL A 55 -5.68 5.41 0.67
N MET A 56 -6.54 5.05 1.60
CA MET A 56 -7.81 5.73 1.88
C MET A 56 -7.59 7.12 2.48
N GLU A 57 -8.61 7.97 2.40
CA GLU A 57 -8.63 9.26 3.10
C GLU A 57 -8.32 9.09 4.59
N ASP A 58 -7.65 10.08 5.19
CA ASP A 58 -7.19 10.08 6.59
C ASP A 58 -6.24 8.94 7.01
N THR A 59 -5.81 8.10 6.07
CA THR A 59 -4.82 7.04 6.30
C THR A 59 -3.44 7.38 5.72
N GLN A 60 -2.43 6.57 6.03
CA GLN A 60 -1.06 6.80 5.61
C GLN A 60 -0.38 5.57 5.00
N ALA A 61 0.43 5.79 3.96
CA ALA A 61 1.43 4.84 3.49
C ALA A 61 2.85 5.36 3.72
N ILE A 62 3.75 4.50 4.19
CA ILE A 62 5.14 4.83 4.53
C ILE A 62 6.06 3.82 3.84
N ASP A 63 7.05 4.32 3.11
CA ASP A 63 8.06 3.53 2.42
C ASP A 63 7.46 2.46 1.49
N THR A 64 6.37 2.80 0.79
CA THR A 64 5.79 1.94 -0.25
C THR A 64 6.73 1.86 -1.46
N ILE A 65 6.88 0.66 -2.01
CA ILE A 65 7.71 0.40 -3.19
C ILE A 65 6.79 -0.14 -4.27
N LEU A 66 6.71 0.57 -5.39
CA LEU A 66 5.97 0.16 -6.57
C LEU A 66 6.97 -0.35 -7.60
N ASP A 67 7.04 -1.66 -7.78
CA ASP A 67 7.82 -2.29 -8.84
C ASP A 67 7.04 -2.26 -10.17
N GLU A 68 7.63 -2.83 -11.22
CA GLU A 68 7.05 -2.82 -12.57
C GLU A 68 5.61 -3.36 -12.58
N HIS A 69 4.68 -2.61 -13.19
CA HIS A 69 3.26 -2.93 -13.29
C HIS A 69 2.49 -3.03 -11.96
N ALA A 70 3.06 -2.51 -10.86
CA ALA A 70 2.32 -2.27 -9.64
C ALA A 70 1.42 -1.04 -9.76
N THR A 71 0.33 -1.03 -8.97
CA THR A 71 -0.58 0.12 -8.91
C THR A 71 -0.77 0.61 -7.48
N MET A 72 -0.64 1.92 -7.27
CA MET A 72 -1.06 2.58 -6.03
C MET A 72 -1.99 3.73 -6.36
N GLN A 73 -3.13 3.80 -5.66
CA GLN A 73 -3.99 4.97 -5.62
C GLN A 73 -3.89 5.61 -4.24
N SER A 74 -3.45 6.86 -4.18
CA SER A 74 -3.28 7.60 -2.92
C SER A 74 -4.36 8.67 -2.78
N LEU A 75 -5.37 8.41 -1.94
CA LEU A 75 -6.39 9.38 -1.51
C LEU A 75 -6.02 10.02 -0.16
N GLY A 76 -5.14 9.37 0.61
CA GLY A 76 -4.62 9.84 1.90
C GLY A 76 -3.23 10.45 1.78
N LYS A 77 -2.39 10.20 2.80
CA LYS A 77 -1.00 10.65 2.82
C LYS A 77 -0.07 9.51 2.44
N ASP A 78 0.98 9.81 1.70
CA ASP A 78 2.10 8.88 1.56
C ASP A 78 3.45 9.59 1.72
N THR A 79 4.45 8.86 2.18
CA THR A 79 5.79 9.39 2.44
C THR A 79 6.83 8.32 2.14
N GLY A 80 7.90 8.70 1.42
CA GLY A 80 8.96 7.76 1.06
C GLY A 80 8.57 6.77 -0.05
N THR A 81 7.47 7.02 -0.76
CA THR A 81 7.03 6.20 -1.89
C THR A 81 8.08 6.19 -3.00
N ARG A 82 8.50 4.99 -3.41
CA ARG A 82 9.45 4.77 -4.52
C ARG A 82 8.71 4.12 -5.68
N VAL A 83 8.75 4.74 -6.86
CA VAL A 83 8.03 4.32 -8.06
C VAL A 83 9.03 3.89 -9.13
N GLN A 84 9.03 2.62 -9.52
CA GLN A 84 9.85 2.11 -10.62
C GLN A 84 9.20 2.38 -11.99
N ALA A 85 9.95 2.11 -13.07
CA ALA A 85 9.42 2.24 -14.42
C ALA A 85 8.18 1.34 -14.62
N ASN A 86 7.20 1.83 -15.39
CA ASN A 86 5.93 1.16 -15.70
C ASN A 86 5.02 0.86 -14.49
N ALA A 87 5.36 1.32 -13.29
CA ALA A 87 4.42 1.39 -12.18
C ALA A 87 3.43 2.54 -12.37
N VAL A 88 2.22 2.38 -11.84
CA VAL A 88 1.19 3.41 -11.83
C VAL A 88 1.01 3.94 -10.41
N TYR A 89 1.32 5.23 -10.23
CA TYR A 89 1.07 5.96 -8.99
C TYR A 89 0.07 7.08 -9.29
N ASP A 90 -1.18 6.88 -8.88
CA ASP A 90 -2.26 7.84 -9.06
C ASP A 90 -2.46 8.67 -7.79
N LEU A 91 -2.28 9.98 -7.94
CA LEU A 91 -2.45 10.97 -6.87
C LEU A 91 -3.89 11.48 -6.88
N GLY A 92 -4.74 10.91 -6.03
CA GLY A 92 -6.12 11.35 -5.84
C GLY A 92 -6.23 12.42 -4.76
N ARG A 93 -5.31 13.41 -4.72
CA ARG A 93 -5.37 14.48 -3.72
C ARG A 93 -6.74 15.17 -3.83
N SER A 94 -7.62 14.93 -2.87
CA SER A 94 -8.61 15.93 -2.54
C SER A 94 -7.81 17.09 -1.99
N ASP A 95 -7.79 18.22 -2.70
CA ASP A 95 -7.27 19.47 -2.16
C ASP A 95 -8.10 19.78 -0.91
N GLN A 96 -7.66 19.30 0.26
CA GLN A 96 -8.07 19.80 1.56
C GLN A 96 -7.37 21.16 1.76
N ASN A 97 -7.63 22.10 0.84
CA ASN A 97 -7.45 23.50 1.14
C ASN A 97 -8.48 23.82 2.22
N GLY A 98 -7.93 24.06 3.40
CA GLY A 98 -8.66 24.20 4.66
C GLY A 98 -9.79 25.22 4.60
N SER A 99 -10.78 24.96 5.45
CA SER A 99 -11.81 25.91 5.86
C SER A 99 -11.22 27.16 6.50
#